data_AF-A0A0B2PRY6-F1
#
_entry.id   AF-A0A0B2PRY6-F1
#
_cell.length_a   1.000
_cell.length_b   1.000
_cell.length_c   1.000
_cell.angle_alpha   90.00
_cell.angle_beta   90.00
_cell.angle_gamma   90.00
#
_symmetry.space_group_name_H-M   'P 1'
#
loop_
_entity.id
_entity.type
_entity.pdbx_description
1 polymer ?
#
loop_
_entity_poly.entity_id
_entity_poly.type
_entity_poly.pdbx_seq_one_letter_code
_entity_poly.pdbx_strand_id
1 'polypeptide(L)' 'MEDLLGLLRIHIKRGVNLAVRDVNTSDPYCVVKMGKQKLKTRVIKKDVNPEWKEDLTLSVTDPVHPFILVN' A
#
# COMPACT_ATOMS: atom_id res chain seq x y z
N MET A 1 24.85 -10.84 -5.85
CA MET A 1 23.70 -10.27 -6.59
C MET A 1 22.48 -10.73 -5.81
N GLU A 2 21.57 -9.86 -5.39
CA GLU A 2 20.31 -10.36 -4.79
C GLU A 2 19.52 -10.97 -5.94
N ASP A 3 19.39 -12.29 -5.95
CA ASP A 3 18.67 -13.00 -7.00
C ASP A 3 17.18 -12.71 -6.87
N LEU A 4 16.57 -12.24 -7.97
CA LEU A 4 15.14 -12.02 -8.04
C LEU A 4 14.43 -13.37 -8.06
N LEU A 5 13.66 -13.67 -7.02
CA LEU A 5 12.89 -14.91 -6.91
C LEU A 5 11.52 -14.80 -7.59
N GLY A 6 10.96 -13.59 -7.70
CA GLY A 6 9.69 -13.36 -8.37
C GLY A 6 9.13 -11.96 -8.17
N LEU A 7 7.91 -11.74 -8.65
CA LEU A 7 7.18 -10.49 -8.51
C LEU A 7 5.90 -10.71 -7.70
N LEU A 8 5.70 -9.90 -6.68
CA LEU A 8 4.46 -9.89 -5.88
C LEU A 8 3.60 -8.72 -6.34
N ARG A 9 2.45 -9.00 -6.96
CA ARG A 9 1.45 -8.00 -7.33
C ARG A 9 0.40 -7.86 -6.23
N ILE A 10 0.27 -6.65 -5.67
CA ILE A 10 -0.69 -6.30 -4.62
C ILE A 10 -1.77 -5.42 -5.24
N HIS A 11 -3.00 -5.92 -5.28
CA HIS A 11 -4.16 -5.17 -5.76
C HIS A 11 -4.88 -4.48 -4.59
N ILE A 12 -4.68 -3.16 -4.45
CA ILE A 12 -5.27 -2.37 -3.38
C ILE A 12 -6.63 -1.85 -3.84
N LYS A 13 -7.70 -2.39 -3.25
CA LYS A 13 -9.08 -2.10 -3.64
C LYS A 13 -9.59 -0.78 -3.06
N ARG A 14 -9.87 -0.76 -1.76
CA ARG A 14 -10.50 0.36 -1.06
C ARG A 14 -10.24 0.36 0.45
N GLY A 15 -10.42 1.52 1.09
CA GLY A 15 -10.56 1.67 2.53
C GLY A 15 -12.05 1.77 2.90
N VAL A 16 -12.40 1.40 4.13
CA VAL A 16 -13.78 1.45 4.62
C VAL A 16 -13.78 2.06 6.01
N ASN A 17 -14.57 3.11 6.21
CA ASN A 17 -14.73 3.82 7.49
C ASN A 17 -13.39 4.17 8.16
N LEU A 18 -12.48 4.76 7.39
CA LEU A 18 -11.18 5.19 7.90
C LEU A 18 -11.35 6.28 8.95
N ALA A 19 -10.42 6.30 9.91
CA ALA A 19 -10.41 7.32 10.96
C ALA A 19 -10.25 8.71 10.36
N VAL A 20 -11.09 9.65 10.78
CA VAL A 20 -10.96 11.08 10.49
C VAL A 20 -9.78 11.62 11.28
N ARG A 21 -8.70 11.96 10.58
CA ARG A 21 -7.49 12.57 11.12
C ARG A 21 -7.33 14.07 10.79
N ASP A 22 -8.19 14.63 9.95
CA ASP A 22 -8.32 16.08 9.75
C ASP A 22 -9.62 16.60 10.39
N VAL A 23 -10.10 17.78 9.98
CA VAL A 23 -11.28 18.44 10.58
C VAL A 23 -12.56 17.59 10.45
N ASN A 24 -12.86 17.11 9.24
CA ASN A 24 -14.11 16.38 8.95
C ASN A 24 -13.88 15.06 8.19
N THR A 25 -12.66 14.83 7.69
CA THR A 25 -12.35 13.74 6.77
C THR A 25 -10.85 13.43 6.80
N SER A 26 -10.31 12.66 5.86
CA SER A 26 -8.87 12.43 5.69
C SER A 26 -8.48 12.33 4.24
N ASP A 27 -7.18 12.43 4.00
CA ASP A 27 -6.55 12.22 2.69
C ASP A 27 -5.80 10.87 2.67
N PRO A 28 -6.49 9.71 2.67
CA PRO A 28 -5.85 8.42 2.86
C PRO A 28 -5.02 7.93 1.67
N TYR A 29 -3.99 7.15 1.99
CA TYR A 29 -3.17 6.38 1.05
C TYR A 29 -2.63 5.13 1.75
N CYS A 30 -2.28 4.11 0.97
CA CYS A 30 -1.64 2.91 1.49
C CYS A 30 -0.15 2.90 1.14
N VAL A 31 0.68 2.44 2.06
CA VAL A 31 2.10 2.18 1.86
C VAL A 31 2.35 0.70 1.98
N VAL A 32 3.00 0.14 0.97
CA VAL A 32 3.45 -1.25 0.94
C VAL A 32 4.97 -1.27 1.12
N LYS A 33 5.45 -2.10 2.05
CA LYS A 33 6.88 -2.28 2.33
C LYS A 33 7.26 -3.75 2.33
N MET A 34 8.42 -4.06 1.77
CA MET A 34 9.08 -5.37 1.86
C MET A 34 10.59 -5.17 1.78
N GLY A 35 11.31 -5.49 2.86
CA GLY A 35 12.73 -5.17 2.99
C GLY A 35 12.99 -3.67 2.77
N LYS A 36 13.83 -3.33 1.79
CA LYS A 36 14.16 -1.93 1.41
C LYS A 36 13.16 -1.31 0.43
N GLN A 37 12.27 -2.09 -0.16
CA GLN A 37 11.29 -1.58 -1.12
C GLN A 37 10.10 -0.94 -0.41
N LYS A 38 9.70 0.24 -0.87
CA LYS A 38 8.56 0.98 -0.36
C LYS A 38 7.78 1.57 -1.54
N LEU A 39 6.54 1.14 -1.71
CA LEU A 39 5.60 1.66 -2.70
C LEU A 39 4.41 2.30 -1.99
N LYS A 40 3.72 3.21 -2.67
CA LYS A 40 2.54 3.87 -2.13
C LYS A 40 1.48 4.02 -3.21
N THR A 41 0.21 3.98 -2.83
CA THR A 41 -0.89 4.34 -3.72
C THR A 41 -0.94 5.86 -3.94
N ARG A 42 -1.77 6.30 -4.88
CA ARG A 42 -2.23 7.69 -4.88
C ARG A 42 -2.93 8.05 -3.57
N VAL A 43 -2.89 9.34 -3.25
CA VAL A 43 -3.67 9.93 -2.15
C VAL A 43 -5.07 10.26 -2.68
N ILE A 44 -6.11 9.80 -1.99
CA ILE A 44 -7.49 10.22 -2.28
C ILE A 44 -7.85 11.28 -1.26
N LYS A 45 -8.30 12.44 -1.73
CA LYS A 45 -8.57 13.58 -0.85
C LYS A 45 -9.95 13.51 -0.24
N LYS A 46 -10.04 13.87 1.03
CA LYS A 46 -11.29 14.13 1.75
C LYS A 46 -12.30 12.98 1.71
N ASP A 47 -11.83 11.73 1.77
CA ASP A 47 -12.68 10.55 1.71
C ASP A 47 -12.25 9.48 2.71
N VAL A 48 -13.15 9.09 3.62
CA VAL A 48 -12.91 8.00 4.59
C VAL A 48 -13.30 6.61 4.05
N ASN A 49 -13.82 6.55 2.82
CA ASN A 49 -14.10 5.32 2.08
C ASN A 49 -13.41 5.31 0.71
N PRO A 50 -12.08 5.56 0.65
CA PRO A 50 -11.36 5.75 -0.60
C PRO A 50 -11.34 4.49 -1.48
N GLU A 51 -11.55 4.63 -2.79
CA GLU A 51 -11.34 3.56 -3.77
C GLU A 51 -10.07 3.78 -4.61
N TRP A 52 -9.00 3.05 -4.30
CA TRP A 52 -7.74 3.11 -5.05
C TRP A 52 -7.79 2.26 -6.32
N LYS A 53 -8.26 1.01 -6.26
CA LYS A 53 -8.23 0.07 -7.39
C LYS A 53 -6.88 0.10 -8.13
N GLU A 54 -5.80 0.04 -7.36
CA GLU A 54 -4.43 0.28 -7.84
C GLU A 54 -3.57 -0.97 -7.60
N ASP A 55 -2.78 -1.34 -8.60
CA ASP A 55 -1.83 -2.46 -8.49
C ASP A 55 -0.42 -1.93 -8.19
N LEU A 56 0.16 -2.41 -7.08
CA LEU A 56 1.57 -2.19 -6.73
C LEU A 56 2.33 -3.49 -6.92
N THR A 57 3.55 -3.44 -7.49
CA THR A 57 4.36 -4.64 -7.75
C THR A 57 5.71 -4.53 -7.06
N LEU A 58 6.02 -5.49 -6.19
CA LEU A 58 7.31 -5.60 -5.51
C LEU A 58 8.14 -6.74 -6.08
N SER A 59 9.45 -6.58 -6.07
CA SER A 59 10.40 -7.66 -6.34
C SER A 59 10.61 -8.51 -5.08
N VAL A 60 10.47 -9.82 -5.18
CA VAL A 60 10.76 -10.74 -4.07
C VAL A 60 12.21 -11.21 -4.20
N THR A 61 13.06 -10.80 -3.27
CA THR A 61 14.46 -11.29 -3.15
C THR A 61 14.64 -12.27 -2.00
N ASP A 62 13.75 -12.23 -1.01
CA ASP A 62 13.69 -13.16 0.12
C ASP A 62 12.21 -13.43 0.45
N PRO A 63 11.72 -14.68 0.35
CA PRO A 63 10.31 -15.00 0.58
C PRO A 63 9.95 -15.02 2.07
N VAL A 64 10.94 -15.03 2.96
CA VAL A 64 10.74 -15.03 4.42
C VAL A 64 10.59 -13.61 4.96
N HIS A 65 11.02 -12.60 4.19
CA HIS A 65 10.87 -11.21 4.58
C HIS A 65 9.38 -10.79 4.62
N PRO A 66 8.91 -10.22 5.73
CA PRO A 66 7.50 -9.88 5.87
C PRO A 66 7.13 -8.71 4.94
N PHE A 67 5.97 -8.86 4.32
CA PHE A 67 5.25 -7.77 3.69
C PHE A 67 4.47 -6.98 4.75
N ILE A 68 4.52 -5.65 4.67
CA ILE A 68 3.82 -4.76 5.60
C ILE A 68 2.98 -3.75 4.80
N LEU A 69 1.69 -3.66 5.16
CA LEU A 69 0.77 -2.62 4.71
C LEU A 69 0.58 -1.59 5.83
N VAL A 70 0.71 -0.30 5.50
CA VAL A 70 0.50 0.81 6.45
C VAL A 70 -0.49 1.82 5.85
N ASN A 71 -1.38 2.37 6.68
CA ASN A 71 -2.44 3.32 6.31
C ASN A 71 -2.48 4.58 7.19
#